data_AF-A0A956Z1X8-F1
#
_entry.id   AF-A0A956Z1X8-F1
#
_cell.length_a   1.000
_cell.length_b   1.000
_cell.length_c   1.000
_cell.angle_alpha   90.00
_cell.angle_beta   90.00
_cell.angle_gamma   90.00
#
_symmetry.space_group_name_H-M   'P 1'
#
loop_
_entity.id
_entity.type
_entity.pdbx_description
1 polymer ?
#
loop_
_entity_poly.entity_id
_entity_poly.type
_entity_poly.pdbx_seq_one_letter_code
_entity_poly.pdbx_strand_id
1 'polypeptide(L)' 'MLKCQRQNFHHSKLPKPGSVGHIVGLSTINPRRKCIVVAYPLCDNVQPYSIGIHTCWVRFLDNGNIQRFSGIWFQEV' A
#
# COMPACT_ATOMS: atom_id res chain seq x y z
N MET A 1 -12.36 13.65 19.80
CA MET A 1 -11.04 14.04 19.27
C MET A 1 -10.39 12.82 18.64
N LEU A 2 -10.15 12.86 17.34
CA LEU A 2 -9.40 11.80 16.66
C LEU A 2 -7.94 11.92 17.11
N LYS A 3 -7.44 10.93 17.86
CA LYS A 3 -6.01 10.82 18.19
C LYS A 3 -5.25 10.89 16.88
N CYS A 4 -4.17 11.68 16.77
CA CYS A 4 -3.36 11.90 15.55
C CYS A 4 -2.67 10.63 14.97
N GLN A 5 -3.29 9.46 15.12
CA GLN A 5 -2.96 8.24 14.42
C GLN A 5 -3.39 8.40 12.95
N ARG A 6 -2.54 7.95 12.02
CA ARG A 6 -2.88 7.84 10.59
C ARG A 6 -4.19 7.06 10.48
N GLN A 7 -5.28 7.76 10.14
CA GLN A 7 -6.62 7.16 10.04
C GLN A 7 -6.72 6.36 8.76
N ASN A 8 -7.21 5.11 8.80
CA ASN A 8 -7.35 4.24 7.62
C ASN A 8 -8.10 4.87 6.41
N PHE A 9 -8.76 6.01 6.61
CA PHE A 9 -9.25 6.91 5.58
C PHE A 9 -8.12 7.84 5.09
N HIS A 10 -7.23 7.34 4.24
CA HIS A 10 -6.41 8.25 3.42
C HIS A 10 -7.14 8.61 2.15
N HIS A 11 -7.14 9.89 1.80
CA HIS A 11 -7.51 10.37 0.46
C HIS A 11 -6.44 10.10 -0.61
N SER A 12 -5.51 9.16 -0.39
CA SER A 12 -4.49 8.84 -1.39
C SER A 12 -5.08 7.93 -2.46
N LYS A 13 -5.05 8.40 -3.70
CA LYS A 13 -5.23 7.54 -4.86
C LYS A 13 -4.28 6.35 -4.75
N LEU A 14 -4.72 5.18 -5.21
CA LEU A 14 -3.86 4.01 -5.36
C LEU A 14 -2.57 4.40 -6.10
N PRO A 15 -1.38 3.99 -5.61
CA PRO A 15 -0.16 4.17 -6.37
C PRO A 15 -0.29 3.52 -7.75
N LYS A 16 0.47 3.99 -8.72
CA LYS A 16 0.42 3.37 -10.04
C LYS A 16 1.17 2.05 -9.99
N PRO A 17 0.76 1.01 -10.76
CA PRO A 17 1.64 -0.12 -11.03
C PRO A 17 3.00 0.39 -11.53
N GLY A 18 4.08 -0.08 -10.93
CA GLY A 18 5.44 0.40 -11.16
C GLY A 18 5.94 1.46 -10.18
N SER A 19 5.07 2.07 -9.36
CA SER A 19 5.49 3.03 -8.31
C SER A 19 6.40 2.35 -7.29
N VAL A 20 7.50 3.01 -6.95
CA VAL A 20 8.48 2.55 -5.95
C VAL A 20 8.23 3.29 -4.65
N GLY A 21 8.28 2.57 -3.54
CA GLY A 21 7.97 3.15 -2.25
C GLY A 21 8.08 2.16 -1.11
N HIS A 22 7.43 2.51 -0.02
CA HIS A 22 7.51 1.83 1.27
C HIS A 22 6.11 1.51 1.78
N ILE A 23 5.95 0.31 2.36
CA ILE A 23 4.74 -0.05 3.09
C ILE A 23 4.84 0.50 4.51
N VAL A 24 3.80 1.21 4.95
CA VAL A 24 3.69 1.78 6.29
C VAL A 24 2.40 1.30 6.95
N GLY A 25 2.40 1.21 8.28
CA GLY A 25 1.20 0.87 9.06
C GLY A 25 1.01 -0.62 9.35
N LEU A 26 1.88 -1.50 8.86
CA LEU A 26 1.94 -2.90 9.28
C LEU A 26 3.13 -3.12 10.22
N SER A 27 2.88 -3.69 11.40
CA SER A 27 3.94 -4.05 12.36
C SER A 27 4.84 -5.19 11.86
N THR A 28 4.34 -6.00 10.94
CA THR A 28 5.04 -7.17 10.38
C THR A 28 6.03 -6.82 9.27
N ILE A 29 6.00 -5.60 8.75
CA ILE A 29 6.85 -5.16 7.64
C ILE A 29 7.75 -4.01 8.12
N ASN A 30 9.04 -4.12 7.81
CA ASN A 30 9.98 -3.03 8.06
C ASN A 30 9.57 -1.81 7.21
N PRO A 31 9.20 -0.66 7.82
CA PRO A 31 8.72 0.51 7.09
C PRO A 31 9.80 1.19 6.25
N ARG A 32 11.08 0.82 6.42
CA ARG A 32 12.19 1.30 5.58
C ARG A 32 12.46 0.42 4.37
N ARG A 33 11.73 -0.69 4.22
CA ARG A 33 11.93 -1.66 3.15
C ARG A 33 11.28 -1.17 1.86
N LYS A 34 12.10 -1.01 0.81
CA LYS A 34 11.66 -0.58 -0.50
C LYS A 34 10.96 -1.71 -1.26
N CYS A 35 9.89 -1.36 -1.94
CA CYS A 35 9.14 -2.26 -2.80
C CYS A 35 8.59 -1.51 -4.02
N ILE A 36 8.26 -2.26 -5.06
CA ILE A 36 7.58 -1.77 -6.26
C ILE A 36 6.17 -2.36 -6.32
N VAL A 37 5.18 -1.54 -6.61
CA VAL A 37 3.81 -2.00 -6.86
C VAL A 37 3.78 -2.79 -8.16
N VAL A 38 3.34 -4.04 -8.12
CA VAL A 38 3.26 -4.93 -9.29
C VAL A 38 1.88 -4.89 -9.89
N ALA A 39 0.85 -5.10 -9.07
CA ALA A 39 -0.53 -5.20 -9.52
C ALA A 39 -1.54 -4.96 -8.39
N TYR A 40 -2.75 -4.59 -8.77
CA TYR A 40 -3.92 -4.58 -7.90
C TYR A 40 -4.80 -5.78 -8.24
N PRO A 41 -5.43 -6.45 -7.25
CA PRO A 41 -6.47 -7.42 -7.56
C PRO A 41 -7.59 -6.72 -8.33
N LEU A 42 -8.08 -7.35 -9.40
CA LEU A 42 -9.10 -6.81 -10.31
C LEU A 42 -10.40 -6.40 -9.59
N CYS A 43 -10.62 -6.90 -8.38
CA CYS A 43 -11.83 -6.70 -7.58
C CYS A 43 -11.78 -5.50 -6.61
N ASP A 44 -10.65 -4.78 -6.47
CA ASP A 44 -10.56 -3.58 -5.60
C ASP A 44 -11.13 -2.30 -6.26
N ASN A 45 -11.73 -2.44 -7.46
CA ASN A 45 -12.35 -1.34 -8.20
C ASN A 45 -13.79 -1.10 -7.73
N VAL A 46 -13.95 -0.48 -6.57
CA VAL A 46 -15.26 0.02 -6.11
C VAL A 46 -15.28 1.55 -6.32
N GLN A 47 -15.83 1.98 -7.46
CA GLN A 47 -16.14 3.39 -7.68
C GLN A 47 -17.19 3.88 -6.64
N PRO A 48 -17.19 5.15 -6.21
CA PRO A 48 -16.28 6.24 -6.59
C PRO A 48 -15.07 6.36 -5.65
N TYR A 49 -14.95 5.43 -4.70
CA TYR A 49 -14.09 5.54 -3.54
C TYR A 49 -13.39 4.21 -3.27
N SER A 50 -12.21 4.04 -3.85
CA SER A 50 -11.15 3.33 -3.13
C SER A 50 -10.66 4.25 -1.99
N ILE A 51 -11.53 4.63 -1.05
CA ILE A 51 -11.15 5.40 0.15
C ILE A 51 -10.96 4.36 1.25
N GLY A 52 -9.75 3.82 1.36
CA GLY A 52 -9.34 2.95 2.47
C GLY A 52 -8.51 1.73 2.07
N ILE A 53 -7.90 1.12 3.10
CA ILE A 53 -7.28 -0.22 3.16
C ILE A 53 -7.18 -0.91 1.79
N HIS A 54 -6.03 -0.72 1.12
CA HIS A 54 -5.83 -1.25 -0.23
C HIS A 54 -5.17 -2.61 -0.22
N THR A 55 -5.63 -3.48 -1.13
CA THR A 55 -4.91 -4.72 -1.42
C THR A 55 -4.02 -4.52 -2.64
N CYS A 56 -2.72 -4.79 -2.52
CA CYS A 56 -1.84 -4.80 -3.69
C CYS A 56 -0.77 -5.88 -3.60
N TRP A 57 -0.28 -6.26 -4.77
CA TRP A 57 0.91 -7.08 -4.92
C TRP A 57 2.11 -6.16 -5.02
N VAL A 58 3.09 -6.37 -4.15
CA VAL A 58 4.37 -5.65 -4.21
C VAL A 58 5.51 -6.64 -4.40
N ARG A 59 6.56 -6.18 -5.06
CA ARG A 59 7.85 -6.88 -5.14
C ARG A 59 8.86 -6.14 -4.29
N PHE A 60 9.44 -6.79 -3.29
CA PHE A 60 10.50 -6.17 -2.48
C PHE A 60 11.81 -6.09 -3.26
N LEU A 61 12.49 -4.94 -3.18
CA LEU A 61 13.69 -4.68 -3.98
C LEU A 61 14.95 -5.38 -3.47
N ASP A 62 14.97 -5.76 -2.19
CA ASP A 62 16.11 -6.40 -1.54
C ASP A 62 16.24 -7.89 -1.89
N ASN A 63 15.12 -8.59 -2.05
CA ASN A 63 15.12 -10.05 -2.27
C ASN A 63 14.24 -10.50 -3.44
N GLY A 64 13.58 -9.59 -4.14
CA GLY A 64 12.72 -9.90 -5.29
C GLY A 64 11.42 -10.64 -4.94
N ASN A 65 11.12 -10.86 -3.65
CA ASN A 65 9.93 -11.59 -3.22
C ASN A 65 8.66 -10.78 -3.52
N ILE A 66 7.67 -11.45 -4.12
CA ILE A 66 6.37 -10.88 -4.44
C ILE A 66 5.37 -11.31 -3.38
N GLN A 67 4.73 -10.36 -2.72
CA GLN A 67 3.75 -10.62 -1.68
C GLN A 67 2.51 -9.74 -1.84
N ARG A 68 1.37 -10.28 -1.41
CA ARG A 68 0.10 -9.55 -1.36
C ARG A 68 -0.08 -8.95 0.03
N PHE A 69 -0.37 -7.66 0.08
CA PHE A 69 -0.71 -6.95 1.30
C PHE A 69 -2.09 -6.34 1.17
N SER A 70 -2.85 -6.33 2.27
CA SER A 70 -4.14 -5.65 2.41
C SER A 70 -4.06 -4.68 3.58
N GLY A 71 -4.77 -3.56 3.51
CA GLY A 71 -4.83 -2.62 4.63
C GLY A 71 -3.57 -1.85 4.89
N ILE A 72 -2.81 -1.60 3.83
CA ILE A 72 -1.55 -0.90 3.91
C ILE A 72 -1.65 0.57 3.53
N TRP A 73 -0.72 1.32 4.07
CA TRP A 73 -0.34 2.62 3.55
C TRP A 73 0.86 2.42 2.64
N PHE A 74 0.82 3.04 1.47
CA PHE A 74 1.96 3.07 0.58
C PHE A 74 2.46 4.50 0.47
N GLN A 75 3.76 4.68 0.72
CA GLN A 75 4.43 5.97 0.58
C GLN A 75 5.43 5.87 -0.57
N GLU A 76 5.11 6.56 -1.68
CA GLU A 76 5.98 6.68 -2.85
C GLU A 76 7.24 7.49 -2.50
N VAL A 77 8.37 7.14 -3.12
CA VAL A 77 9.69 7.77 -2.92
C VAL A 77 10.24 8.28 -4.24
#